data_AF-A0A9J6S546-F1
#
_entry.id   AF-A0A9J6S546-F1
#
_cell.length_a   1.000
_cell.length_b   1.000
_cell.length_c   1.000
_cell.angle_alpha   90.00
_cell.angle_beta   90.00
_cell.angle_gamma   90.00
#
_symmetry.space_group_name_H-M   'P 1'
#
loop_
_entity.id
_entity.type
_entity.pdbx_description
1 polymer ?
#
loop_
_entity_poly.entity_id
_entity_poly.type
_entity_poly.pdbx_seq_one_letter_code
_entity_poly.pdbx_strand_id
1 'polypeptide(L)' 'MYPRGKYDYIRTKRREKGHLGQTEIDSYDIKDKTTGETVLKATFTDHTNVNGLQSFRYWEI' A
#
# COMPACT_ATOMS: atom_id res chain seq x y z
N MET A 1 -2.43 9.55 5.63
CA MET A 1 -1.59 9.54 4.41
C MET A 1 -0.43 10.50 4.62
N TYR A 2 0.82 10.07 4.50
CA TYR A 2 1.99 10.93 4.71
C TYR A 2 2.22 11.89 3.52
N PRO A 3 2.72 13.12 3.76
CA PRO A 3 2.94 14.09 2.69
C PRO A 3 4.02 13.61 1.72
N ARG A 4 3.62 13.28 0.47
CA ARG A 4 4.49 12.83 -0.63
C ARG A 4 5.59 13.83 -1.03
N GLY A 5 5.51 15.07 -0.54
CA GLY A 5 6.55 16.08 -0.72
C GLY A 5 7.83 15.78 0.06
N LYS A 6 7.72 15.21 1.27
CA LYS A 6 8.88 14.92 2.14
C LYS A 6 9.32 13.46 2.10
N TYR A 7 8.40 12.56 1.73
CA TYR A 7 8.64 11.12 1.82
C TYR A 7 8.45 10.41 0.48
N ASP A 8 9.32 9.45 0.20
CA ASP A 8 9.18 8.48 -0.88
C ASP A 8 8.50 7.21 -0.38
N TYR A 9 7.62 6.66 -1.20
CA TYR A 9 6.91 5.42 -0.91
C TYR A 9 7.49 4.34 -1.81
N ILE A 10 8.40 3.53 -1.27
CA ILE A 10 9.06 2.47 -2.01
C ILE A 10 8.26 1.19 -1.82
N ARG A 11 7.59 0.72 -2.88
CA ARG A 11 6.92 -0.58 -2.81
C ARG A 11 7.95 -1.69 -2.66
N THR A 12 7.86 -2.45 -1.57
CA THR A 12 8.78 -3.54 -1.26
C THR A 12 8.19 -4.91 -1.57
N LYS A 13 6.87 -5.05 -1.47
CA LYS A 13 6.20 -6.33 -1.68
C LYS A 13 4.81 -6.13 -2.26
N ARG A 14 4.39 -7.04 -3.11
CA ARG A 14 3.00 -7.19 -3.55
C ARG A 14 2.54 -8.61 -3.24
N ARG A 15 1.31 -8.73 -2.76
CA ARG A 15 0.62 -10.00 -2.56
C ARG A 15 -0.79 -9.86 -3.10
N GLU A 16 -1.27 -10.93 -3.69
CA GLU A 16 -2.63 -11.00 -4.22
C GLU A 16 -3.34 -12.17 -3.53
N LYS A 17 -4.61 -11.98 -3.16
CA LYS A 17 -5.45 -12.99 -2.51
C LYS A 17 -6.85 -13.02 -3.13
N GLY A 18 -7.47 -14.21 -3.10
CA GLY A 18 -8.82 -14.44 -3.60
C GLY A 18 -8.86 -14.91 -5.06
N HIS A 19 -10.07 -15.19 -5.54
CA HIS A 19 -10.29 -15.62 -6.92
C HIS A 19 -10.03 -14.45 -7.86
N LEU A 20 -9.15 -14.63 -8.86
CA LEU A 20 -8.76 -13.61 -9.85
C LEU A 20 -8.19 -12.30 -9.25
N GLY A 21 -7.51 -12.36 -8.10
CA GLY A 21 -6.80 -11.18 -7.56
C GLY A 21 -7.69 -10.14 -6.89
N GLN A 22 -8.85 -10.55 -6.36
CA GLN A 22 -9.78 -9.66 -5.64
C GLN A 22 -9.15 -8.77 -4.57
N THR A 23 -8.11 -9.25 -3.89
CA THR A 23 -7.42 -8.46 -2.87
C THR A 23 -5.97 -8.27 -3.27
N GLU A 24 -5.56 -7.03 -3.45
CA GLU A 24 -4.18 -6.63 -3.64
C GLU A 24 -3.67 -6.04 -2.33
N ILE A 25 -2.51 -6.50 -1.89
CA ILE A 25 -1.85 -6.05 -0.67
C ILE A 25 -0.43 -5.65 -1.04
N ASP A 26 -0.17 -4.35 -1.02
CA ASP A 26 1.13 -3.77 -1.34
C ASP A 26 1.79 -3.23 -0.07
N SER A 27 2.98 -3.72 0.24
CA SER A 27 3.80 -3.21 1.34
C SER A 27 4.77 -2.14 0.83
N TYR A 28 4.91 -1.07 1.60
CA TYR A 28 5.73 0.09 1.31
C TYR A 28 6.68 0.39 2.46
N ASP A 29 7.92 0.72 2.11
CA ASP A 29 8.84 1.42 3.00
C ASP A 29 8.75 2.91 2.67
N ILE A 30 8.35 3.71 3.66
CA ILE A 30 8.30 5.16 3.56
C ILE A 30 9.67 5.70 3.97
N LYS A 31 10.35 6.36 3.03
CA LYS A 31 11.68 6.92 3.22
C LYS A 31 11.64 8.43 3.27
N ASP A 32 12.40 9.02 4.17
CA ASP A 32 12.63 10.46 4.15
C ASP A 32 13.50 10.83 2.95
N LYS A 33 13.09 11.82 2.16
CA LYS A 33 13.83 12.23 0.95
C LYS A 33 15.14 12.93 1.25
N THR A 34 15.25 13.53 2.43
CA THR A 34 16.43 14.29 2.83
C THR A 34 17.51 13.35 3.38
N THR A 35 17.13 12.36 4.19
CA THR A 35 18.11 11.42 4.79
C THR A 35 18.23 10.09 4.05
N GLY A 36 17.23 9.70 3.26
CA GLY A 36 17.18 8.40 2.58
C GLY A 36 16.82 7.22 3.50
N GLU A 37 16.55 7.48 4.78
CA GLU A 37 16.25 6.47 5.78
C GLU A 37 14.78 6.06 5.75
N THR A 38 14.51 4.78 6.01
CA THR A 38 13.14 4.28 6.17
C THR A 38 12.60 4.74 7.52
N VAL A 39 11.66 5.67 7.49
CA VAL A 39 11.02 6.23 8.69
C VAL A 39 9.78 5.44 9.11
N LEU A 40 9.17 4.70 8.19
CA LEU A 40 7.94 3.95 8.45
C LEU A 40 7.74 2.82 7.44
N LYS A 41 6.96 1.81 7.82
CA LYS A 41 6.44 0.79 6.91
C LYS A 41 4.93 0.91 6.88
N ALA A 42 4.34 0.82 5.70
CA ALA A 42 2.90 0.89 5.53
C ALA A 42 2.44 -0.22 4.59
N THR A 43 1.23 -0.73 4.80
CA THR A 43 0.59 -1.69 3.91
C THR A 43 -0.66 -1.06 3.33
N PHE A 44 -0.78 -1.09 2.01
CA PHE A 44 -1.97 -0.69 1.29
C PHE A 44 -2.73 -1.93 0.89
N THR A 45 -4.00 -1.99 1.26
CA THR A 45 -4.89 -3.09 0.86
C THR A 45 -5.98 -2.52 -0.02
N ASP A 46 -6.05 -3.01 -1.27
CA ASP A 46 -7.18 -2.87 -2.17
C ASP A 46 -7.97 -4.17 -2.16
N HIS A 47 -9.24 -4.12 -1.78
CA HIS A 47 -10.13 -5.27 -1.84
C HIS A 47 -11.31 -4.92 -2.73
N THR A 48 -11.47 -5.63 -3.83
CA THR A 48 -12.59 -5.52 -4.74
C THR A 48 -13.44 -6.78 -4.65
N ASN A 49 -14.72 -6.62 -4.36
CA ASN A 49 -15.65 -7.76 -4.29
C ASN A 49 -15.92 -8.30 -5.71
N VAL A 50 -16.11 -9.62 -5.84
CA VAL A 50 -16.22 -10.37 -7.12
C VAL A 50 -17.31 -9.85 -8.06
N ASN A 51 -18.37 -9.27 -7.49
CA ASN A 51 -19.47 -8.71 -8.26
C ASN A 51 -19.28 -7.23 -8.64
N GLY A 52 -18.12 -6.64 -8.34
CA GLY A 52 -17.78 -5.24 -8.66
C GLY A 52 -18.58 -4.19 -7.89
N LEU A 53 -19.48 -4.61 -7.00
CA LEU A 53 -20.43 -3.72 -6.30
C LEU A 53 -19.79 -2.93 -5.15
N GLN A 54 -18.61 -3.34 -4.67
CA GLN A 54 -17.95 -2.69 -3.55
C GLN A 54 -16.44 -2.87 -3.62
N SER A 55 -15.72 -1.77 -3.44
CA SER A 55 -14.26 -1.74 -3.33
C SER A 55 -13.89 -1.03 -2.03
N PHE A 56 -12.96 -1.62 -1.28
CA PHE A 56 -12.40 -1.02 -0.08
C PHE A 56 -10.92 -0.80 -0.28
N ARG A 57 -10.47 0.40 0.06
CA ARG A 57 -9.06 0.78 0.01
C ARG A 57 -8.68 1.37 1.33
N TYR A 58 -7.65 0.83 1.95
CA TYR A 58 -7.17 1.35 3.23
C TYR A 58 -5.66 1.17 3.39
N TRP A 59 -5.11 1.97 4.30
CA TRP A 59 -3.71 1.94 4.68
C TRP A 59 -3.60 1.46 6.13
N GLU A 60 -2.73 0.49 6.35
CA GLU A 60 -2.29 0.03 7.66
C GLU A 60 -0.86 0.53 7.90
N ILE A 61 -0.60 1.03 9.10
CA ILE A 61 0.66 1.67 9.49
C ILE A 61 1.17 0.98 10.77
#